data_AF-A0A6B3FWS6-F1
#
_entry.id   AF-A0A6B3FWS6-F1
#
_cell.length_a   1.000
_cell.length_b   1.000
_cell.length_c   1.000
_cell.angle_alpha   90.00
_cell.angle_beta   90.00
_cell.angle_gamma   90.00
#
_symmetry.space_group_name_H-M   'P 1'
#
loop_
_entity.id
_entity.type
_entity.pdbx_description
1 polymer ?
#
loop_
_entity_poly.entity_id
_entity_poly.type
_entity_poly.pdbx_seq_one_letter_code
_entity_poly.pdbx_strand_id
1 'polypeptide(L)'
;MLGFYIGGMGHAARNFHADLMARMGFEEEARRIQELFLQGRKEEAVRAVPDAFADEISLIGPRARIAERLELWRTGPVTDLLVTAPDPHTLRVLAELNS
;
A
#
# COMPACT_ATOMS: atom_id res chain seq x y z
N MET A 1 0.88 -7.82 4.74
CA MET A 1 2.21 -7.46 4.20
C MET A 1 2.68 -6.07 4.63
N LEU A 2 1.82 -5.04 4.61
CA LEU A 2 2.23 -3.64 4.85
C LEU A 2 3.03 -3.44 6.14
N GLY A 3 2.54 -3.94 7.28
CA GLY A 3 3.27 -3.83 8.54
C GLY A 3 4.71 -4.34 8.46
N PHE A 4 4.94 -5.48 7.78
CA PHE A 4 6.29 -6.02 7.61
C PHE A 4 7.16 -5.13 6.71
N TYR A 5 6.64 -4.62 5.59
CA TYR A 5 7.39 -3.71 4.73
C TYR A 5 7.81 -2.43 5.48
N ILE A 6 6.84 -1.78 6.13
CA ILE A 6 7.04 -0.52 6.84
C ILE A 6 7.92 -0.74 8.08
N GLY A 7 7.73 -1.84 8.80
CA GLY A 7 8.38 -2.02 10.09
C GLY A 7 9.63 -2.89 10.11
N GLY A 8 9.75 -3.86 9.20
CA GLY A 8 10.74 -4.95 9.33
C GLY A 8 11.52 -5.33 8.08
N MET A 9 11.19 -4.81 6.89
CA MET A 9 11.95 -5.13 5.67
C MET A 9 13.24 -4.29 5.54
N GLY A 10 13.24 -3.05 6.05
CA GLY A 10 14.40 -2.17 6.03
C GLY A 10 15.22 -2.18 7.32
N HIS A 11 16.37 -1.51 7.30
CA HIS A 11 17.18 -1.28 8.50
C HIS A 11 16.51 -0.23 9.40
N ALA A 12 16.73 -0.28 10.71
CA ALA A 12 16.12 0.64 11.67
C ALA A 12 16.35 2.12 11.30
N ALA A 13 17.59 2.47 10.93
CA ALA A 13 17.94 3.83 10.51
C ALA A 13 17.61 4.16 9.03
N ARG A 14 17.24 3.16 8.22
CA ARG A 14 16.98 3.36 6.78
C ARG A 14 16.00 2.31 6.27
N ASN A 15 14.73 2.67 6.25
CA ASN A 15 13.68 1.86 5.67
C ASN A 15 12.90 2.67 4.62
N PHE A 16 13.16 2.39 3.34
CA PHE A 16 12.54 3.09 2.22
C PHE A 16 11.01 2.97 2.20
N HIS A 17 10.44 1.89 2.76
CA HIS A 17 8.98 1.75 2.87
C HIS A 17 8.40 2.67 3.94
N ALA A 18 9.09 2.82 5.07
CA ALA A 18 8.71 3.78 6.11
C ALA A 18 8.90 5.21 5.60
N ASP A 19 9.98 5.49 4.89
CA ASP A 19 10.23 6.81 4.28
C ASP A 19 9.15 7.18 3.25
N LEU A 20 8.69 6.22 2.44
CA LEU A 20 7.57 6.42 1.51
C LEU A 20 6.29 6.77 2.26
N MET A 21 5.94 5.99 3.29
CA MET A 21 4.76 6.23 4.11
C MET A 21 4.80 7.60 4.80
N ALA A 22 5.98 8.03 5.28
CA ALA A 22 6.19 9.35 5.84
C ALA A 22 5.98 10.46 4.80
N ARG A 23 6.51 10.32 3.58
CA ARG A 23 6.28 11.29 2.48
C ARG A 23 4.81 11.39 2.06
N MET A 24 4.01 10.37 2.33
CA MET A 24 2.56 10.37 2.13
C MET A 24 1.79 10.99 3.31
N GLY A 25 2.48 11.52 4.32
CA GLY A 25 1.87 12.23 5.45
C GLY A 25 1.65 11.38 6.71
N PHE A 26 2.16 10.15 6.76
CA PHE A 26 1.95 9.20 7.87
C PHE A 26 3.26 8.92 8.64
N GLU A 27 4.05 9.97 8.93
CA GLU A 27 5.38 9.84 9.54
C GLU A 27 5.33 9.20 10.93
N GLU A 28 4.41 9.65 11.78
CA GLU A 28 4.27 9.14 13.15
C GLU A 28 3.83 7.67 13.17
N GLU A 29 2.90 7.30 12.29
CA GLU A 29 2.43 5.92 12.17
C GLU A 29 3.53 5.01 11.60
N ALA A 30 4.31 5.48 10.61
CA ALA A 30 5.44 4.74 10.08
C ALA A 30 6.47 4.43 11.17
N ARG A 31 6.83 5.44 11.99
CA ARG A 31 7.73 5.27 13.14
C ARG A 31 7.15 4.28 14.15
N ARG A 32 5.87 4.41 14.49
CA ARG A 32 5.19 3.53 15.44
C ARG A 32 5.22 2.06 14.98
N ILE A 33 4.94 1.81 13.71
CA ILE A 33 4.97 0.47 13.12
C ILE A 33 6.39 -0.12 13.19
N GLN A 34 7.41 0.68 12.88
CA GLN A 34 8.81 0.25 12.95
C GLN A 34 9.26 -0.07 14.38
N GLU A 35 8.93 0.77 15.35
CA GLU A 35 9.22 0.51 16.77
C GLU A 35 8.60 -0.80 17.25
N LEU A 36 7.32 -1.04 16.91
CA LEU A 36 6.63 -2.29 17.26
C LEU A 36 7.29 -3.51 16.60
N PHE A 37 7.70 -3.41 15.33
CA PHE A 37 8.41 -4.50 14.65
C PHE A 37 9.77 -4.80 15.27
N LEU A 38 10.57 -3.78 15.59
CA LEU A 38 11.88 -3.94 16.22
C LEU A 38 11.78 -4.53 17.63
N GLN A 39 10.66 -4.30 18.33
CA GLN A 39 10.32 -4.94 19.60
C GLN A 39 9.78 -6.38 19.45
N GLY A 40 9.66 -6.90 18.22
CA GLY A 40 9.09 -8.23 17.96
C GLY A 40 7.56 -8.29 18.03
N ARG A 41 6.87 -7.15 18.22
CA ARG A 41 5.42 -7.04 18.39
C ARG A 41 4.69 -6.95 17.04
N LYS A 42 4.86 -7.98 16.21
CA LYS A 42 4.44 -7.98 14.80
C LYS A 42 2.94 -7.76 14.59
N GLU A 43 2.08 -8.37 15.40
CA GLU A 43 0.63 -8.22 15.27
C GLU A 43 0.17 -6.79 15.56
N GLU A 44 0.74 -6.17 16.58
CA GLU A 44 0.43 -4.78 16.92
C GLU A 44 0.94 -3.83 15.85
N ALA A 45 2.10 -4.11 15.27
CA ALA A 45 2.62 -3.34 14.16
C ALA A 45 1.74 -3.45 12.91
N VAL A 46 1.16 -4.62 12.62
CA VAL A 46 0.19 -4.79 11.53
C VAL A 46 -1.08 -3.98 11.81
N ARG A 47 -1.60 -4.02 13.04
CA ARG A 47 -2.78 -3.22 13.43
C ARG A 47 -2.54 -1.72 13.45
N ALA A 48 -1.29 -1.29 13.59
CA ALA A 48 -0.92 0.12 13.57
C ALA A 48 -0.85 0.71 12.15
N VAL A 49 -0.96 -0.10 11.10
CA VAL A 49 -1.07 0.40 9.71
C VAL A 49 -2.42 1.08 9.53
N PRO A 50 -2.47 2.38 9.17
CA PRO A 50 -3.73 3.07 8.94
C PRO A 50 -4.47 2.52 7.73
N ASP A 51 -5.79 2.36 7.85
CA ASP A 51 -6.64 1.97 6.72
C ASP A 51 -6.54 2.97 5.57
N ALA A 52 -6.44 4.27 5.88
CA ALA A 52 -6.26 5.33 4.88
C ALA A 52 -4.99 5.12 4.04
N PHE A 53 -3.86 4.78 4.67
CA PHE A 53 -2.63 4.48 3.95
C PHE A 53 -2.78 3.26 3.06
N ALA A 54 -3.37 2.17 3.59
CA ALA A 54 -3.63 0.96 2.82
C ALA A 54 -4.55 1.23 1.63
N ASP A 55 -5.54 2.11 1.80
CA ASP A 55 -6.44 2.55 0.75
C ASP A 55 -5.66 3.27 -0.35
N GLU A 56 -4.92 4.33 -0.03
CA GLU A 56 -4.16 5.15 -1.00
C GLU A 56 -3.28 4.33 -1.96
N ILE A 57 -2.60 3.30 -1.44
CA ILE A 57 -1.62 2.53 -2.22
C ILE A 57 -2.18 1.27 -2.89
N SER A 58 -3.47 0.97 -2.74
CA SER A 58 -4.04 -0.29 -3.21
C SER A 58 -5.34 -0.08 -4.00
N LEU A 59 -5.52 -0.77 -5.11
CA LEU A 59 -6.82 -0.87 -5.79
C LEU A 59 -7.61 -2.05 -5.22
N ILE A 60 -8.46 -1.79 -4.22
CA ILE A 60 -9.22 -2.83 -3.50
C ILE A 60 -10.70 -2.46 -3.44
N GLY A 61 -11.57 -3.45 -3.66
CA GLY A 61 -13.01 -3.34 -3.47
C GLY A 61 -13.82 -3.65 -4.73
N PRO A 62 -15.08 -3.20 -4.80
CA PRO A 62 -15.93 -3.42 -5.96
C PRO A 62 -15.37 -2.77 -7.23
N ARG A 63 -15.74 -3.30 -8.40
CA ARG A 63 -15.31 -2.79 -9.72
C ARG A 63 -15.43 -1.26 -9.85
N ALA A 64 -16.56 -0.68 -9.43
CA ALA A 64 -16.80 0.75 -9.54
C ALA A 64 -15.79 1.58 -8.72
N ARG A 65 -15.45 1.13 -7.51
CA ARG A 65 -14.44 1.78 -6.65
C ARG A 65 -13.05 1.67 -7.27
N ILE A 66 -12.70 0.51 -7.82
CA ILE A 66 -11.41 0.34 -8.51
C ILE A 66 -11.31 1.30 -9.69
N ALA A 67 -12.39 1.48 -10.47
CA ALA A 67 -12.42 2.41 -11.59
C ALA A 67 -12.19 3.87 -11.15
N GLU A 68 -12.87 4.31 -10.10
CA GLU A 68 -12.71 5.66 -9.53
C GLU A 68 -11.26 5.90 -9.05
N ARG A 69 -10.69 4.95 -8.31
CA ARG A 69 -9.32 5.06 -7.78
C ARG A 69 -8.28 4.99 -8.89
N LEU A 70 -8.52 4.18 -9.92
CA LEU A 70 -7.67 4.10 -11.11
C LEU A 70 -7.61 5.45 -11.83
N GLU A 71 -8.72 6.17 -11.92
CA GLU A 71 -8.74 7.50 -12.53
C GLU A 71 -7.86 8.50 -11.76
N LEU A 72 -7.91 8.48 -10.42
CA LEU A 72 -7.02 9.30 -9.59
C LEU A 72 -5.54 9.02 -9.91
N TRP A 73 -5.17 7.75 -10.06
CA TRP A 73 -3.81 7.36 -10.42
C TRP A 73 -3.41 7.83 -11.82
N ARG A 74 -4.34 7.79 -12.80
CA ARG A 74 -4.13 8.30 -14.16
C ARG A 74 -3.91 9.81 -14.22
N THR A 75 -4.57 10.57 -13.34
CA THR A 75 -4.34 12.02 -13.25
C THR A 75 -2.98 12.37 -12.63
N GLY A 76 -2.34 11.40 -11.97
CA GLY A 76 -1.00 11.51 -11.41
C GLY A 76 0.12 11.13 -12.40
N PRO A 77 1.36 10.96 -11.91
CA PRO A 77 2.52 10.65 -12.74
C PRO A 77 2.64 9.16 -13.13
N VAL A 78 1.63 8.33 -12.83
CA VAL A 78 1.68 6.88 -13.10
C VAL A 78 1.45 6.62 -14.59
N THR A 79 2.40 5.94 -15.24
CA THR A 79 2.31 5.59 -16.67
C THR A 79 1.90 4.15 -16.91
N ASP A 80 2.27 3.24 -16.01
CA ASP A 80 2.14 1.80 -16.20
C ASP A 80 1.67 1.12 -14.91
N LEU A 81 0.85 0.07 -15.07
CA LEU A 81 0.40 -0.79 -13.97
C LEU A 81 0.92 -2.21 -14.17
N LEU A 82 1.80 -2.63 -13.26
CA LEU A 82 2.18 -4.03 -13.16
C LEU A 82 1.11 -4.80 -12.38
N VAL A 83 0.38 -5.65 -13.08
CA VAL A 83 -0.73 -6.42 -12.51
C VAL A 83 -0.34 -7.89 -12.40
N THR A 84 -0.55 -8.46 -11.21
CA THR A 84 -0.61 -9.92 -11.03
C THR A 84 -2.05 -10.30 -10.75
N ALA A 85 -2.68 -11.00 -11.70
CA ALA A 85 -4.04 -11.49 -11.55
C ALA A 85 -4.03 -12.97 -11.13
N PRO A 86 -4.69 -13.34 -10.02
CA PRO A 86 -4.74 -14.74 -9.58
C PRO A 86 -5.65 -15.60 -10.46
N ASP A 87 -6.51 -14.97 -11.28
CA ASP A 87 -7.48 -15.64 -12.12
C ASP A 87 -7.85 -14.82 -13.38
N PRO A 88 -8.42 -15.45 -14.43
CA PRO A 88 -8.80 -14.76 -15.66
C PRO A 88 -9.91 -13.71 -15.52
N HIS A 89 -10.80 -13.82 -14.53
CA HIS A 89 -11.86 -12.85 -14.32
C HIS A 89 -11.27 -11.53 -13.79
N THR A 90 -10.38 -11.59 -12.81
CA THR A 90 -9.65 -10.41 -12.31
C THR A 90 -8.88 -9.71 -13.42
N LEU A 91 -8.17 -10.49 -14.26
CA LEU A 91 -7.44 -9.91 -15.40
C LEU A 91 -8.38 -9.20 -16.39
N ARG A 92 -9.53 -9.79 -16.70
CA ARG A 92 -10.53 -9.19 -17.59
C ARG A 92 -11.10 -7.89 -17.03
N VAL A 93 -11.44 -7.86 -15.74
CA VAL A 93 -11.92 -6.63 -15.09
C VAL A 93 -10.89 -5.51 -15.21
N LEU A 94 -9.63 -5.79 -14.91
CA LEU A 94 -8.57 -4.78 -14.99
C LEU A 94 -8.30 -4.34 -16.43
N ALA A 95 -8.34 -5.26 -17.41
CA ALA A 95 -8.20 -4.91 -18.82
C ALA A 95 -9.32 -3.97 -19.30
N GLU A 96 -10.58 -4.24 -18.91
CA GLU A 96 -11.74 -3.41 -19.28
C GLU A 96 -11.78 -2.07 -18.56
N LEU A 97 -11.22 -1.96 -17.35
CA LEU A 97 -11.08 -0.68 -16.64
C LEU A 97 -9.89 0.14 -17.16
N ASN A 98 -8.91 -0.52 -17.77
CA ASN A 98 -7.70 0.14 -18.25
C ASN A 98 -7.77 0.57 -19.73
N SER A 99 -8.76 0.10 -20.48
CA SER A 99 -9.07 0.50 -21.86
C SER A 99 -9.80 1.82 -21.94
#